data_AF-C8PTT5-F1
#
_entry.id   AF-C8PTT5-F1
#
_cell.length_a   1.000
_cell.length_b   1.000
_cell.length_c   1.000
_cell.angle_alpha   90.00
_cell.angle_beta   90.00
_cell.angle_gamma   90.00
#
_symmetry.space_group_name_H-M   'P 1'
#
loop_
_entity.id
_entity.type
_entity.pdbx_description
1 polymer ?
#
loop_
_entity_poly.entity_id
_entity_poly.type
_entity_poly.pdbx_seq_one_letter_code
_entity_poly.pdbx_strand_id
1 'polypeptide(L)'
;MKQYKIRVPLYLEQKSNFNKHDFSSSEDVEFDYINKEFSIIGDKGTYNIEINEIFANNRDECSKIAEELLVKIIKLSSLIIQSQFPNQHYTHLKLNYNITQISFLEENEREPCILTNNDAIHIKDKIEIHDTLTMHATYKIDFTLYDTLEKYFADKEFKFVLDAYYRSLSATDGVTKYFNAFSAIEFIEASFFKKISINKLIPENIINKMTKSIENEIETDVFNRIKERIKNCLLNSTKETRAEKLCAILNEVFEIYEIKSGVVNNNIDISFIKKIIDLRNSLFHGKKIDENLQDEIKCKSLELILLLQNILINWKT
;
A
#
# COMPACT_ATOMS: atom_id res chain seq x y z
N MET A 1 19.91 -17.28 23.77
CA MET A 1 19.55 -16.38 22.66
C MET A 1 20.60 -16.55 21.58
N LYS A 2 20.19 -16.97 20.39
CA LYS A 2 21.04 -17.25 19.22
C LYS A 2 20.88 -16.13 18.21
N GLN A 3 21.92 -15.90 17.41
CA GLN A 3 21.89 -15.00 16.27
C GLN A 3 21.66 -15.82 14.99
N TYR A 4 20.68 -15.40 14.21
CA TYR A 4 20.31 -16.03 12.95
C TYR A 4 20.53 -15.06 11.78
N LYS A 5 21.12 -15.58 10.70
CA LYS A 5 21.03 -14.96 9.36
C LYS A 5 20.09 -15.81 8.52
N ILE A 6 19.10 -15.18 7.89
CA ILE A 6 18.10 -15.88 7.09
C ILE A 6 18.01 -15.31 5.67
N ARG A 7 17.61 -16.17 4.73
CA ARG A 7 17.22 -15.79 3.37
C ARG A 7 15.78 -16.23 3.13
N VAL A 8 14.98 -15.35 2.56
CA VAL A 8 13.60 -15.64 2.17
C VAL A 8 13.46 -15.40 0.67
N PRO A 9 13.08 -16.43 -0.11
CA PRO A 9 12.75 -16.24 -1.50
C PRO A 9 11.45 -15.44 -1.61
N LEU A 10 11.45 -14.49 -2.53
CA LEU A 10 10.32 -13.64 -2.85
C LEU A 10 9.79 -14.01 -4.23
N TYR A 11 8.53 -13.69 -4.47
CA TYR A 11 7.95 -13.74 -5.80
C TYR A 11 7.25 -12.42 -6.12
N LEU A 12 7.38 -11.99 -7.36
CA LEU A 12 6.72 -10.80 -7.88
C LEU A 12 5.36 -11.19 -8.46
N GLU A 13 4.30 -10.91 -7.73
CA GLU A 13 2.94 -11.10 -8.19
C GLU A 13 2.58 -10.01 -9.21
N GLN A 14 2.11 -10.40 -10.38
CA GLN A 14 1.63 -9.51 -11.43
C GLN A 14 0.11 -9.65 -11.60
N LYS A 15 -0.63 -8.57 -11.39
CA LYS A 15 -2.10 -8.53 -11.57
C LYS A 15 -2.47 -7.54 -12.65
N SER A 16 -3.01 -8.04 -13.76
CA SER A 16 -3.61 -7.19 -14.79
C SER A 16 -4.85 -6.48 -14.24
N ASN A 17 -5.02 -5.21 -14.62
CA ASN A 17 -6.20 -4.41 -14.33
C ASN A 17 -7.31 -4.58 -15.39
N PHE A 18 -6.98 -5.17 -16.55
CA PHE A 18 -7.91 -5.34 -17.68
C PHE A 18 -7.97 -6.79 -18.19
N ASN A 19 -9.13 -7.17 -18.75
CA ASN A 19 -9.47 -8.55 -19.11
C ASN A 19 -8.69 -9.09 -20.33
N LYS A 20 -7.97 -8.25 -21.08
CA LYS A 20 -7.17 -8.64 -22.26
C LYS A 20 -5.91 -7.78 -22.40
N HIS A 21 -4.75 -8.35 -22.13
CA HIS A 21 -3.67 -8.53 -23.10
C HIS A 21 -2.56 -9.40 -22.50
N ASP A 22 -1.95 -10.17 -23.39
CA ASP A 22 -0.87 -11.13 -23.18
C ASP A 22 0.44 -10.41 -23.52
N PHE A 23 1.13 -9.86 -22.50
CA PHE A 23 2.55 -9.62 -22.64
C PHE A 23 3.23 -10.93 -22.25
N SER A 24 3.51 -11.75 -23.26
CA SER A 24 4.24 -13.01 -23.13
C SER A 24 5.69 -12.84 -22.65
N SER A 25 6.16 -11.61 -22.47
CA SER A 25 7.37 -11.30 -21.74
C SER A 25 7.04 -11.12 -20.27
N SER A 26 7.50 -12.04 -19.42
CA SER A 26 7.70 -11.74 -18.01
C SER A 26 8.55 -10.46 -17.93
N GLU A 27 7.93 -9.31 -17.64
CA GLU A 27 8.66 -8.08 -17.42
C GLU A 27 9.45 -8.26 -16.11
N ASP A 28 10.76 -8.43 -16.24
CA ASP A 28 11.64 -8.64 -15.11
C ASP A 28 11.96 -7.28 -14.50
N VAL A 29 11.95 -7.24 -13.17
CA VAL A 29 12.28 -6.06 -12.40
C VAL A 29 13.61 -6.31 -11.71
N GLU A 30 14.57 -5.42 -11.94
CA GLU A 30 15.87 -5.45 -11.29
C GLU A 30 15.94 -4.41 -10.18
N PHE A 31 16.36 -4.83 -8.99
CA PHE A 31 16.65 -3.95 -7.88
C PHE A 31 17.69 -4.54 -6.96
N ASP A 32 18.43 -3.66 -6.31
CA ASP A 32 19.35 -4.03 -5.25
C ASP A 32 19.28 -2.92 -4.19
N TYR A 33 19.06 -3.33 -2.96
CA TYR A 33 19.13 -2.46 -1.80
C TYR A 33 19.73 -3.22 -0.65
N ILE A 34 20.79 -2.66 -0.07
CA ILE A 34 21.56 -3.24 1.01
C ILE A 34 21.69 -2.21 2.11
N ASN A 35 21.22 -2.56 3.31
CA ASN A 35 21.50 -1.80 4.52
C ASN A 35 22.13 -2.73 5.58
N LYS A 36 22.28 -2.21 6.80
CA LYS A 36 22.91 -2.99 7.89
C LYS A 36 22.04 -4.19 8.33
N GLU A 37 20.72 -4.03 8.33
CA GLU A 37 19.77 -5.00 8.87
C GLU A 37 19.40 -6.09 7.84
N PHE A 38 19.23 -5.70 6.57
CA PHE A 38 18.81 -6.61 5.52
C PHE A 38 19.31 -6.17 4.12
N SER A 39 19.23 -7.09 3.17
CA SER A 39 19.39 -6.82 1.75
C SER A 39 18.23 -7.39 0.96
N ILE A 40 17.70 -6.62 0.00
CA ILE A 40 16.67 -7.07 -0.94
C ILE A 40 17.20 -6.97 -2.37
N ILE A 41 17.15 -8.09 -3.09
CA ILE A 41 17.74 -8.22 -4.42
C ILE A 41 16.71 -8.86 -5.36
N GLY A 42 16.52 -8.26 -6.51
CA GLY A 42 15.78 -8.78 -7.65
C GLY A 42 16.68 -8.78 -8.88
N ASP A 43 16.94 -9.94 -9.44
CA ASP A 43 17.74 -10.11 -10.67
C ASP A 43 17.12 -11.22 -11.53
N LYS A 44 16.77 -10.89 -12.79
CA LYS A 44 16.26 -11.83 -13.80
C LYS A 44 15.20 -12.80 -13.30
N GLY A 45 14.14 -12.28 -12.68
CA GLY A 45 13.02 -13.07 -12.18
C GLY A 45 13.29 -13.83 -10.87
N THR A 46 14.49 -13.70 -10.30
CA THR A 46 14.83 -14.25 -8.98
C THR A 46 14.85 -13.12 -7.95
N TYR A 47 14.01 -13.24 -6.93
CA TYR A 47 13.86 -12.21 -5.90
C TYR A 47 14.14 -12.82 -4.53
N ASN A 48 14.97 -12.17 -3.72
CA ASN A 48 15.31 -12.63 -2.39
C ASN A 48 15.46 -11.47 -1.42
N ILE A 49 15.19 -11.75 -0.15
CA ILE A 49 15.58 -10.91 0.97
C ILE A 49 16.48 -11.70 1.91
N GLU A 50 17.58 -11.10 2.34
CA GLU A 50 18.41 -11.62 3.43
C GLU A 50 18.28 -10.71 4.63
N ILE A 51 18.02 -11.26 5.81
CA ILE A 51 18.03 -10.53 7.07
C ILE A 51 19.26 -10.97 7.84
N ASN A 52 20.14 -10.01 8.14
CA ASN A 52 21.51 -10.28 8.59
C ASN A 52 21.57 -10.68 10.06
N GLU A 53 20.75 -10.08 10.92
CA GLU A 53 20.85 -10.26 12.37
C GLU A 53 19.46 -10.36 13.04
N ILE A 54 18.99 -11.60 13.29
CA ILE A 54 17.81 -11.86 14.12
C ILE A 54 18.23 -12.57 15.40
N PHE A 55 17.86 -12.00 16.55
CA PHE A 55 18.10 -12.59 17.87
C PHE A 55 16.85 -13.34 18.35
N ALA A 56 16.95 -14.66 18.52
CA ALA A 56 15.83 -15.50 18.95
C ALA A 56 16.32 -16.71 19.78
N ASN A 57 15.47 -17.32 20.58
CA ASN A 57 15.86 -18.52 21.37
C ASN A 57 15.84 -19.80 20.54
N ASN A 58 15.03 -19.84 19.49
CA ASN A 58 14.91 -20.97 18.57
C ASN A 58 14.46 -20.49 17.17
N ARG A 59 14.44 -21.42 16.21
CA ARG A 59 14.06 -21.14 14.82
C ARG A 59 12.60 -20.70 14.68
N ASP A 60 11.68 -21.19 15.50
CA ASP A 60 10.27 -20.80 15.44
C ASP A 60 10.07 -19.34 15.86
N GLU A 61 10.75 -18.92 16.92
CA GLU A 61 10.78 -17.52 17.37
C GLU A 61 11.49 -16.63 16.32
N CYS A 62 12.59 -17.11 15.75
CA CYS A 62 13.27 -16.41 14.65
C CYS A 62 12.34 -16.18 13.46
N SER A 63 11.58 -17.20 13.03
CA SER A 63 10.64 -17.09 11.92
C SER A 63 9.51 -16.08 12.20
N LYS A 64 9.03 -16.00 13.45
CA LYS A 64 8.02 -15.01 13.84
C LYS A 64 8.56 -13.58 13.78
N ILE A 65 9.75 -13.35 14.35
CA ILE A 65 10.40 -12.03 14.29
C ILE A 65 10.69 -11.65 12.82
N ALA A 66 11.16 -12.62 12.02
CA ALA A 66 11.36 -12.44 10.59
C ALA A 66 10.06 -12.05 9.88
N GLU A 67 8.94 -12.73 10.17
CA GLU A 67 7.65 -12.44 9.56
C GLU A 67 7.21 -10.99 9.83
N GLU A 68 7.37 -10.49 11.05
CA GLU A 68 7.05 -9.10 11.39
C GLU A 68 7.88 -8.09 10.60
N LEU A 69 9.18 -8.36 10.42
CA LEU A 69 10.08 -7.55 9.60
C LEU A 69 9.73 -7.64 8.11
N LEU A 70 9.47 -8.84 7.60
CA LEU A 70 9.14 -9.09 6.20
C LEU A 70 7.86 -8.35 5.81
N VAL A 71 6.81 -8.36 6.65
CA VAL A 71 5.57 -7.63 6.37
C VAL A 71 5.84 -6.15 6.09
N LYS A 72 6.72 -5.52 6.87
CA LYS A 72 7.13 -4.13 6.67
C LYS A 72 7.89 -3.96 5.37
N ILE A 73 8.98 -4.71 5.20
CA ILE A 73 9.92 -4.55 4.09
C ILE A 73 9.21 -4.79 2.75
N ILE A 74 8.37 -5.82 2.67
CA ILE A 74 7.67 -6.20 1.45
C ILE A 74 6.63 -5.17 1.02
N LYS A 75 5.90 -4.57 1.96
CA LYS A 75 4.92 -3.54 1.66
C LYS A 75 5.58 -2.26 1.12
N LEU A 76 6.65 -1.81 1.77
CA LEU A 76 7.43 -0.66 1.33
C LEU A 76 8.09 -0.91 -0.02
N SER A 77 8.70 -2.08 -0.20
CA SER A 77 9.32 -2.47 -1.47
C SER A 77 8.30 -2.53 -2.60
N SER A 78 7.10 -3.06 -2.35
CA SER A 78 6.02 -3.10 -3.35
C SER A 78 5.56 -1.71 -3.75
N LEU A 79 5.45 -0.77 -2.80
CA LEU A 79 5.15 0.64 -3.10
C LEU A 79 6.23 1.26 -4.00
N ILE A 80 7.51 1.07 -3.67
CA ILE A 80 8.64 1.60 -4.45
C ILE A 80 8.63 1.03 -5.87
N ILE A 81 8.56 -0.30 -6.01
CA ILE A 81 8.52 -0.99 -7.30
C ILE A 81 7.36 -0.50 -8.14
N GLN A 82 6.14 -0.52 -7.58
CA GLN A 82 4.95 -0.12 -8.32
C GLN A 82 5.00 1.35 -8.74
N SER A 83 5.57 2.23 -7.90
CA SER A 83 5.64 3.67 -8.19
C SER A 83 6.52 4.02 -9.38
N GLN A 84 7.56 3.23 -9.63
CA GLN A 84 8.51 3.43 -10.71
C GLN A 84 8.21 2.57 -11.94
N PHE A 85 7.24 1.66 -11.84
CA PHE A 85 6.87 0.78 -12.93
C PHE A 85 6.05 1.53 -14.00
N PRO A 86 6.53 1.61 -15.26
CA PRO A 86 5.85 2.40 -16.30
C PRO A 86 4.45 1.89 -16.67
N ASN A 87 4.26 0.58 -16.63
CA ASN A 87 3.01 -0.08 -17.04
C ASN A 87 2.01 -0.23 -15.88
N GLN A 88 2.13 0.56 -14.81
CA GLN A 88 1.24 0.49 -13.64
C GLN A 88 -0.25 0.72 -13.95
N HIS A 89 -0.57 1.35 -15.08
CA HIS A 89 -1.95 1.50 -15.55
C HIS A 89 -2.56 0.18 -16.06
N TYR A 90 -1.73 -0.77 -16.49
CA TYR A 90 -2.13 -2.09 -16.93
C TYR A 90 -1.89 -3.16 -15.89
N THR A 91 -0.72 -3.16 -15.26
CA THR A 91 -0.28 -4.25 -14.37
C THR A 91 0.12 -3.70 -13.02
N HIS A 92 -0.43 -4.29 -11.97
CA HIS A 92 -0.02 -4.03 -10.60
C HIS A 92 0.96 -5.10 -10.15
N LEU A 93 2.14 -4.64 -9.73
CA LEU A 93 3.22 -5.45 -9.22
C LEU A 93 3.20 -5.43 -7.69
N LYS A 94 3.39 -6.61 -7.09
CA LYS A 94 3.48 -6.74 -5.64
C LYS A 94 4.47 -7.81 -5.27
N LEU A 95 5.39 -7.51 -4.37
CA LEU A 95 6.22 -8.53 -3.76
C LEU A 95 5.43 -9.33 -2.73
N ASN A 96 5.70 -10.61 -2.67
CA ASN A 96 5.10 -11.52 -1.71
C ASN A 96 6.09 -12.64 -1.39
N TYR A 97 5.84 -13.37 -0.31
CA TYR A 97 6.75 -14.39 0.20
C TYR A 97 5.98 -15.55 0.81
N ASN A 98 6.63 -16.71 0.87
CA ASN A 98 6.13 -17.85 1.62
C ASN A 98 7.05 -18.11 2.81
N ILE A 99 6.54 -17.89 4.03
CA ILE A 99 7.31 -18.03 5.27
C ILE A 99 7.88 -19.45 5.45
N THR A 100 7.27 -20.48 4.85
CA THR A 100 7.78 -21.86 4.95
C THR A 100 9.04 -22.10 4.11
N GLN A 101 9.40 -21.15 3.24
CA GLN A 101 10.58 -21.23 2.37
C GLN A 101 11.80 -20.49 2.95
N ILE A 102 11.74 -20.06 4.22
CA ILE A 102 12.90 -19.46 4.91
C ILE A 102 14.07 -20.45 4.92
N SER A 103 15.22 -19.98 4.46
CA SER A 103 16.51 -20.66 4.58
C SER A 103 17.32 -20.02 5.70
N PHE A 104 17.75 -20.82 6.69
CA PHE A 104 18.65 -20.38 7.74
C PHE A 104 20.10 -20.51 7.24
N LEU A 105 20.72 -19.38 6.92
CA LEU A 105 22.07 -19.33 6.34
C LEU A 105 23.14 -19.48 7.43
N GLU A 106 22.93 -18.87 8.60
CA GLU A 106 23.81 -18.98 9.76
C GLU A 106 23.00 -19.16 11.05
N GLU A 107 23.43 -20.08 11.90
CA GLU A 107 22.93 -20.28 13.27
C GLU A 107 24.16 -20.40 14.18
N ASN A 108 24.57 -19.30 14.82
CA ASN A 108 25.83 -19.23 15.56
C ASN A 108 25.60 -19.43 17.09
N GLU A 109 26.16 -20.51 17.66
CA GLU A 109 26.98 -20.43 18.89
C GLU A 109 28.44 -20.52 18.40
N ARG A 110 29.29 -19.54 18.72
CA ARG A 110 30.59 -19.36 18.03
C ARG A 110 31.50 -20.61 18.13
N GLU A 111 31.81 -21.23 16.99
CA GLU A 111 33.11 -21.83 16.68
C GLU A 111 33.32 -21.97 15.15
N PRO A 112 34.55 -21.78 14.62
CA PRO A 112 34.82 -21.75 13.18
C PRO A 112 35.13 -23.15 12.61
N CYS A 113 34.52 -23.51 11.47
CA CYS A 113 34.86 -24.71 10.72
C CYS A 113 35.88 -24.43 9.59
N ILE A 114 36.88 -25.31 9.49
CA ILE A 114 37.96 -25.30 8.50
C ILE A 114 37.51 -26.05 7.23
N LEU A 115 37.78 -25.48 6.05
CA LEU A 115 37.59 -26.12 4.73
C LEU A 115 38.82 -26.94 4.34
N THR A 116 38.60 -28.12 3.74
CA THR A 116 39.61 -28.83 2.93
C THR A 116 39.04 -29.21 1.58
N ASN A 117 39.76 -28.79 0.53
CA ASN A 117 39.51 -29.13 -0.87
C ASN A 117 39.93 -30.57 -1.19
N ASN A 118 39.14 -31.25 -2.03
CA ASN A 118 39.54 -31.68 -3.38
C ASN A 118 38.51 -32.68 -3.91
N ASP A 119 38.05 -32.49 -5.14
CA ASP A 119 38.16 -33.52 -6.18
C ASP A 119 37.79 -32.94 -7.55
N ALA A 120 38.50 -33.40 -8.58
CA ALA A 120 38.35 -32.97 -9.95
C ALA A 120 37.10 -33.60 -10.60
N ILE A 121 36.30 -32.78 -11.28
CA ILE A 121 35.15 -33.23 -12.08
C ILE A 121 35.58 -33.25 -13.56
N HIS A 122 35.44 -34.41 -14.22
CA HIS A 122 35.54 -34.50 -15.68
C HIS A 122 34.14 -34.35 -16.30
N ILE A 123 33.96 -33.35 -17.15
CA ILE A 123 32.73 -33.13 -17.94
C ILE A 123 33.03 -33.46 -19.39
N LYS A 124 32.13 -34.21 -20.03
CA LYS A 124 32.14 -34.47 -21.47
C LYS A 124 30.80 -33.99 -22.02
N ASP A 125 30.83 -32.90 -22.77
CA ASP A 125 29.61 -32.30 -23.33
C ASP A 125 29.51 -32.50 -24.84
N LYS A 126 28.25 -32.54 -25.29
CA LYS A 126 27.85 -32.56 -26.69
C LYS A 126 27.08 -31.26 -26.95
N ILE A 127 27.58 -30.44 -27.87
CA ILE A 127 26.97 -29.15 -28.21
C ILE A 127 25.93 -29.39 -29.31
N GLU A 128 24.67 -29.10 -29.00
CA GLU A 128 23.64 -28.83 -29.99
C GLU A 128 23.30 -27.34 -29.93
N ILE A 129 23.31 -26.70 -31.09
CA ILE A 129 22.95 -25.28 -31.24
C ILE A 129 21.47 -25.24 -31.62
N HIS A 130 20.66 -24.69 -30.74
CA HIS A 130 19.30 -24.25 -31.03
C HIS A 130 19.29 -22.73 -31.00
N ASP A 131 18.85 -22.11 -32.09
CA ASP A 131 18.74 -20.66 -32.19
C ASP A 131 17.34 -20.26 -31.73
N THR A 132 17.24 -19.50 -30.65
CA THR A 132 15.98 -18.95 -30.13
C THR A 132 16.24 -17.52 -29.72
N LEU A 133 15.53 -16.59 -30.36
CA LEU A 133 15.59 -15.18 -30.02
C LEU A 133 14.50 -14.86 -29.01
N THR A 134 14.91 -14.57 -27.78
CA THR A 134 14.03 -14.11 -26.68
C THR A 134 14.42 -12.68 -26.33
N MET A 135 13.48 -11.74 -26.41
CA MET A 135 13.71 -10.34 -26.05
C MET A 135 13.16 -10.10 -24.65
N HIS A 136 14.04 -9.75 -23.71
CA HIS A 136 13.69 -9.42 -22.33
C HIS A 136 13.83 -7.91 -22.13
N ALA A 137 12.77 -7.27 -21.67
CA ALA A 137 12.81 -5.90 -21.18
C ALA A 137 12.97 -5.94 -19.67
N THR A 138 13.99 -5.27 -19.14
CA THR A 138 14.29 -5.25 -17.72
C THR A 138 14.19 -3.83 -17.19
N TYR A 139 13.38 -3.63 -16.15
CA TYR A 139 13.20 -2.32 -15.51
C TYR A 139 13.99 -2.25 -14.23
N LYS A 140 14.87 -1.25 -14.14
CA LYS A 140 15.69 -1.02 -12.95
C LYS A 140 14.96 -0.10 -11.97
N ILE A 141 14.74 -0.55 -10.74
CA ILE A 141 14.04 0.20 -9.70
C ILE A 141 15.05 0.80 -8.73
N ASP A 142 14.90 2.09 -8.44
CA ASP A 142 15.68 2.78 -7.43
C ASP A 142 15.05 2.66 -6.04
N PHE A 143 15.81 2.15 -5.09
CA PHE A 143 15.37 1.98 -3.70
C PHE A 143 15.83 3.10 -2.77
N THR A 144 16.41 4.20 -3.28
CA THR A 144 16.81 5.36 -2.46
C THR A 144 15.68 5.91 -1.58
N LEU A 145 14.41 5.77 -1.97
CA LEU A 145 13.25 6.22 -1.21
C LEU A 145 12.97 5.36 0.05
N TYR A 146 13.50 4.14 0.12
CA TYR A 146 13.19 3.17 1.18
C TYR A 146 13.45 3.73 2.58
N ASP A 147 14.65 4.27 2.83
CA ASP A 147 15.06 4.81 4.14
C ASP A 147 14.16 5.96 4.61
N THR A 148 13.58 6.70 3.66
CA THR A 148 12.67 7.81 3.97
C THR A 148 11.30 7.27 4.38
N LEU A 149 10.75 6.33 3.61
CA LEU A 149 9.44 5.74 3.90
C LEU A 149 9.45 4.85 5.15
N GLU A 150 10.57 4.19 5.41
CA GLU A 150 10.75 3.35 6.59
C GLU A 150 10.53 4.12 7.90
N LYS A 151 10.92 5.40 7.96
CA LYS A 151 10.73 6.27 9.13
C LYS A 151 9.26 6.46 9.48
N TYR A 152 8.38 6.43 8.48
CA TYR A 152 6.94 6.58 8.68
C TYR A 152 6.25 5.26 9.06
N PHE A 153 6.94 4.12 9.05
CA PHE A 153 6.29 2.85 9.38
C PHE A 153 5.82 2.76 10.85
N ALA A 154 6.35 3.61 11.74
CA ALA A 154 5.87 3.75 13.11
C ALA A 154 4.54 4.55 13.22
N ASP A 155 4.23 5.38 12.22
CA ASP A 155 2.97 6.11 12.11
C ASP A 155 1.83 5.12 11.78
N LYS A 156 0.80 5.10 12.64
CA LYS A 156 -0.32 4.16 12.51
C LYS A 156 -1.18 4.49 11.30
N GLU A 157 -1.35 5.79 11.03
CA GLU A 157 -2.08 6.31 9.89
C GLU A 157 -1.37 5.91 8.60
N PHE A 158 -0.05 6.09 8.52
CA PHE A 158 0.76 5.65 7.38
C PHE A 158 0.61 4.15 7.14
N LYS A 159 0.79 3.35 8.21
CA LYS A 159 0.72 1.89 8.14
C LYS A 159 -0.65 1.41 7.66
N PHE A 160 -1.74 2.05 8.10
CA PHE A 160 -3.08 1.70 7.64
C PHE A 160 -3.25 1.97 6.13
N VAL A 161 -2.81 3.14 5.66
CA VAL A 161 -2.90 3.51 4.24
C VAL A 161 -2.04 2.58 3.38
N LEU A 162 -0.83 2.25 3.84
CA LEU A 162 0.07 1.32 3.16
C LEU A 162 -0.52 -0.09 3.08
N ASP A 163 -1.16 -0.56 4.15
CA ASP A 163 -1.82 -1.86 4.18
C ASP A 163 -2.99 -1.93 3.21
N ALA A 164 -3.82 -0.90 3.16
CA ALA A 164 -4.94 -0.80 2.23
C ALA A 164 -4.45 -0.72 0.77
N TYR A 165 -3.41 0.08 0.49
CA TYR A 165 -2.75 0.13 -0.81
C TYR A 165 -2.23 -1.26 -1.23
N TYR A 166 -1.48 -1.93 -0.36
CA TYR A 166 -0.93 -3.25 -0.63
C TYR A 166 -2.00 -4.32 -0.90
N ARG A 167 -3.14 -4.27 -0.19
CA ARG A 167 -4.29 -5.16 -0.46
C ARG A 167 -4.96 -4.86 -1.81
N SER A 168 -5.05 -3.59 -2.20
CA SER A 168 -5.58 -3.19 -3.50
C SER A 168 -4.75 -3.73 -4.66
N LEU A 169 -3.43 -3.81 -4.52
CA LEU A 169 -2.56 -4.41 -5.55
C LEU A 169 -2.86 -5.91 -5.77
N SER A 170 -3.22 -6.65 -4.72
CA SER A 170 -3.52 -8.10 -4.81
C SER A 170 -4.94 -8.44 -5.28
N ALA A 171 -5.88 -7.51 -5.18
CA ALA A 171 -7.28 -7.79 -5.53
C ALA A 171 -7.43 -8.11 -7.02
N THR A 172 -8.04 -9.26 -7.31
CA THR A 172 -8.25 -9.77 -8.68
C THR A 172 -9.47 -9.13 -9.34
N ASP A 173 -10.54 -8.90 -8.60
CA ASP A 173 -11.73 -8.24 -9.10
C ASP A 173 -11.69 -6.72 -8.86
N GLY A 174 -12.22 -5.95 -9.82
CA GLY A 174 -12.21 -4.49 -9.76
C GLY A 174 -12.99 -3.92 -8.57
N VAL A 175 -14.04 -4.60 -8.11
CA VAL A 175 -14.89 -4.12 -7.00
C VAL A 175 -14.13 -4.19 -5.67
N THR A 176 -13.53 -5.33 -5.35
CA THR A 176 -12.69 -5.50 -4.16
C THR A 176 -11.49 -4.56 -4.20
N LYS A 177 -10.86 -4.42 -5.37
CA LYS A 177 -9.75 -3.48 -5.58
C LYS A 177 -10.19 -2.05 -5.26
N TYR A 178 -11.33 -1.63 -5.78
CA TYR A 178 -11.92 -0.33 -5.52
C TYR A 178 -12.21 -0.11 -4.04
N PHE A 179 -12.87 -1.06 -3.37
CA PHE A 179 -13.23 -0.93 -1.95
C PHE A 179 -12.02 -0.90 -1.02
N ASN A 180 -10.99 -1.73 -1.28
CA ASN A 180 -9.74 -1.68 -0.54
C ASN A 180 -9.09 -0.29 -0.67
N ALA A 181 -9.00 0.25 -1.89
CA ALA A 181 -8.39 1.56 -2.10
C ALA A 181 -9.24 2.70 -1.51
N PHE A 182 -10.57 2.64 -1.66
CA PHE A 182 -11.46 3.65 -1.12
C PHE A 182 -11.47 3.66 0.40
N SER A 183 -11.31 2.50 1.06
CA SER A 183 -11.24 2.43 2.53
C SER A 183 -10.10 3.28 3.12
N ALA A 184 -8.96 3.36 2.41
CA ALA A 184 -7.87 4.26 2.78
C ALA A 184 -8.27 5.73 2.63
N ILE A 185 -9.02 6.08 1.59
CA ILE A 185 -9.53 7.45 1.41
C ILE A 185 -10.50 7.84 2.53
N GLU A 186 -11.40 6.94 2.94
CA GLU A 186 -12.30 7.21 4.08
C GLU A 186 -11.53 7.38 5.38
N PHE A 187 -10.49 6.57 5.59
CA PHE A 187 -9.63 6.70 6.75
C PHE A 187 -8.83 8.01 6.75
N ILE A 188 -8.30 8.42 5.59
CA ILE A 188 -7.58 9.68 5.42
C ILE A 188 -8.52 10.86 5.70
N GLU A 189 -9.76 10.81 5.21
CA GLU A 189 -10.78 11.80 5.52
C GLU A 189 -10.94 11.95 7.03
N ALA A 190 -11.19 10.86 7.75
CA ALA A 190 -11.43 10.89 9.18
C ALA A 190 -10.21 11.34 9.99
N SER A 191 -9.00 10.94 9.58
CA SER A 191 -7.75 11.18 10.31
C SER A 191 -7.22 12.60 10.11
N PHE A 192 -7.41 13.18 8.92
CA PHE A 192 -6.83 14.47 8.54
C PHE A 192 -7.84 15.61 8.43
N PHE A 193 -9.13 15.36 8.65
CA PHE A 193 -10.18 16.40 8.64
C PHE A 193 -9.89 17.60 9.54
N LYS A 194 -9.21 17.40 10.67
CA LYS A 194 -8.85 18.50 11.59
C LYS A 194 -7.63 19.32 11.11
N LYS A 195 -6.91 18.86 10.09
CA LYS A 195 -5.73 19.54 9.54
C LYS A 195 -6.09 20.52 8.41
N ILE A 196 -7.35 20.55 7.98
CA ILE A 196 -7.83 21.47 6.94
C ILE A 196 -8.67 22.60 7.51
N SER A 197 -8.70 23.73 6.82
CA SER A 197 -9.56 24.86 7.17
C SER A 197 -10.99 24.62 6.71
N ILE A 198 -11.91 24.48 7.66
CA ILE A 198 -13.34 24.21 7.39
C ILE A 198 -14.23 25.21 8.11
N ASN A 199 -15.35 25.57 7.48
CA ASN A 199 -16.33 26.45 8.08
C ASN A 199 -17.41 25.65 8.81
N LYS A 200 -17.49 25.83 10.13
CA LYS A 200 -18.61 25.26 10.91
C LYS A 200 -19.95 25.73 10.33
N LEU A 201 -20.90 24.81 10.20
CA LEU A 201 -22.26 25.12 9.75
C LEU A 201 -22.97 26.02 10.76
N ILE A 202 -22.78 25.73 12.06
CA ILE A 202 -23.36 26.45 13.17
C ILE A 202 -22.24 26.83 14.16
N PRO A 203 -22.11 28.11 14.54
CA PRO A 203 -21.24 28.56 15.61
C PRO A 203 -21.53 27.86 16.96
N GLU A 204 -20.47 27.56 17.71
CA GLU A 204 -20.56 26.78 18.96
C GLU A 204 -21.40 27.44 20.05
N ASN A 205 -21.42 28.78 20.11
CA ASN A 205 -22.28 29.53 21.01
C ASN A 205 -23.78 29.30 20.71
N ILE A 206 -24.16 29.14 19.45
CA ILE A 206 -25.54 28.85 19.04
C ILE A 206 -25.89 27.40 19.41
N ILE A 207 -24.98 26.45 19.18
CA ILE A 207 -25.16 25.05 19.59
C ILE A 207 -25.43 24.98 21.11
N ASN A 208 -24.60 25.65 21.92
CA ASN A 208 -24.77 25.68 23.37
C ASN A 208 -26.13 26.29 23.81
N LYS A 209 -26.63 27.30 23.09
CA LYS A 209 -27.97 27.85 23.35
C LYS A 209 -29.08 26.86 23.03
N MET A 210 -29.00 26.18 21.88
CA MET A 210 -29.96 25.14 21.48
C MET A 210 -29.97 23.95 22.44
N THR A 211 -28.79 23.53 22.93
CA THR A 211 -28.73 22.41 23.88
C THR A 211 -29.28 22.79 25.25
N LYS A 212 -29.05 24.04 25.71
CA LYS A 212 -29.64 24.52 26.97
C LYS A 212 -31.16 24.67 26.91
N SER A 213 -31.73 25.04 25.76
CA SER A 213 -33.18 25.27 25.67
C SER A 213 -34.01 24.00 25.90
N ILE A 214 -33.45 22.82 25.64
CA ILE A 214 -34.13 21.53 25.84
C ILE A 214 -33.76 20.84 27.17
N GLU A 215 -32.92 21.45 28.01
CA GLU A 215 -32.40 20.85 29.24
C GLU A 215 -33.50 20.53 30.26
N ASN A 216 -34.50 21.39 30.38
CA ASN A 216 -35.61 21.22 31.31
C ASN A 216 -36.82 20.47 30.68
N GLU A 217 -36.78 20.18 29.38
CA GLU A 217 -37.86 19.48 28.68
C GLU A 217 -37.68 17.96 28.70
N ILE A 218 -36.51 17.49 29.14
CA ILE A 218 -36.10 16.09 29.09
C ILE A 218 -35.58 15.69 30.47
N GLU A 219 -35.87 14.45 30.89
CA GLU A 219 -35.31 13.87 32.10
C GLU A 219 -33.77 13.90 32.10
N THR A 220 -33.15 14.28 33.22
CA THR A 220 -31.72 14.61 33.33
C THR A 220 -30.79 13.54 32.75
N ASP A 221 -31.07 12.26 33.02
CA ASP A 221 -30.24 11.13 32.53
C ASP A 221 -30.34 10.95 31.01
N VAL A 222 -31.52 11.21 30.44
CA VAL A 222 -31.77 11.17 29.00
C VAL A 222 -31.17 12.41 28.33
N PHE A 223 -31.30 13.58 28.95
CA PHE A 223 -30.73 14.83 28.47
C PHE A 223 -29.21 14.73 28.29
N ASN A 224 -28.49 14.18 29.26
CA ASN A 224 -27.02 14.04 29.15
C ASN A 224 -26.60 13.18 27.94
N ARG A 225 -27.33 12.10 27.64
CA ARG A 225 -27.08 11.27 26.45
C ARG A 225 -27.38 11.99 25.14
N ILE A 226 -28.47 12.77 25.12
CA ILE A 226 -28.92 13.52 23.94
C ILE A 226 -28.00 14.72 23.68
N LYS A 227 -27.64 15.46 24.73
CA LYS A 227 -26.74 16.62 24.71
C LYS A 227 -25.44 16.32 23.98
N GLU A 228 -24.77 15.22 24.33
CA GLU A 228 -23.51 14.83 23.69
C GLU A 228 -23.71 14.44 22.22
N ARG A 229 -24.81 13.76 21.88
CA ARG A 229 -25.12 13.43 20.47
C ARG A 229 -25.40 14.68 19.64
N ILE A 230 -26.22 15.60 20.14
CA ILE A 230 -26.53 16.87 19.47
C ILE A 230 -25.26 17.69 19.27
N LYS A 231 -24.46 17.84 20.33
CA LYS A 231 -23.18 18.56 20.24
C LYS A 231 -22.27 17.93 19.21
N ASN A 232 -22.06 16.62 19.25
CA ASN A 232 -21.19 15.93 18.30
C ASN A 232 -21.69 16.06 16.85
N CYS A 233 -22.99 15.89 16.59
CA CYS A 233 -23.55 16.04 15.24
C CYS A 233 -23.39 17.48 14.72
N LEU A 234 -23.76 18.48 15.52
CA LEU A 234 -23.75 19.88 15.08
C LEU A 234 -22.34 20.48 15.01
N LEU A 235 -21.44 20.11 15.92
CA LEU A 235 -20.04 20.58 15.90
C LEU A 235 -19.27 20.04 14.70
N ASN A 236 -19.59 18.82 14.26
CA ASN A 236 -18.97 18.20 13.09
C ASN A 236 -19.68 18.56 11.77
N SER A 237 -20.80 19.30 11.83
CA SER A 237 -21.49 19.80 10.65
C SER A 237 -20.76 21.01 10.08
N THR A 238 -20.41 20.93 8.80
CA THR A 238 -19.66 21.95 8.07
C THR A 238 -20.47 22.47 6.88
N LYS A 239 -20.07 23.61 6.32
CA LYS A 239 -20.64 24.12 5.07
C LYS A 239 -20.16 23.32 3.86
N GLU A 240 -18.92 22.84 3.93
CA GLU A 240 -18.26 22.10 2.88
C GLU A 240 -18.84 20.68 2.77
N THR A 241 -19.02 20.24 1.54
CA THR A 241 -19.36 18.87 1.15
C THR A 241 -18.20 17.90 1.43
N ARG A 242 -18.49 16.60 1.42
CA ARG A 242 -17.48 15.54 1.54
C ARG A 242 -16.37 15.67 0.49
N ALA A 243 -16.75 15.98 -0.76
CA ALA A 243 -15.80 16.11 -1.87
C ALA A 243 -14.86 17.32 -1.69
N GLU A 244 -15.38 18.45 -1.23
CA GLU A 244 -14.58 19.64 -0.92
C GLU A 244 -13.57 19.39 0.19
N LYS A 245 -13.99 18.72 1.28
CA LYS A 245 -13.09 18.36 2.39
C LYS A 245 -11.97 17.44 1.94
N LEU A 246 -12.30 16.38 1.22
CA LEU A 246 -11.31 15.43 0.72
C LEU A 246 -10.34 16.11 -0.24
N CYS A 247 -10.83 16.95 -1.15
CA CYS A 247 -9.99 17.75 -2.04
C CYS A 247 -9.04 18.67 -1.24
N ALA A 248 -9.55 19.36 -0.22
CA ALA A 248 -8.74 20.19 0.67
C ALA A 248 -7.68 19.36 1.42
N ILE A 249 -8.00 18.16 1.92
CA ILE A 249 -7.02 17.29 2.58
C ILE A 249 -5.89 16.93 1.61
N LEU A 250 -6.22 16.51 0.39
CA LEU A 250 -5.22 16.13 -0.61
C LEU A 250 -4.32 17.31 -1.00
N ASN A 251 -4.89 18.51 -1.16
CA ASN A 251 -4.17 19.70 -1.60
C ASN A 251 -3.40 20.42 -0.48
N GLU A 252 -3.96 20.52 0.73
CA GLU A 252 -3.37 21.28 1.85
C GLU A 252 -2.47 20.41 2.73
N VAL A 253 -2.78 19.12 2.90
CA VAL A 253 -2.01 18.22 3.79
C VAL A 253 -0.95 17.44 3.04
N PHE A 254 -1.30 16.92 1.85
CA PHE A 254 -0.40 16.07 1.07
C PHE A 254 0.23 16.77 -0.15
N GLU A 255 -0.19 18.00 -0.46
CA GLU A 255 0.29 18.79 -1.60
C GLU A 255 0.10 18.08 -2.96
N ILE A 256 -0.98 17.31 -3.12
CA ILE A 256 -1.28 16.51 -4.32
C ILE A 256 -2.37 17.20 -5.15
N TYR A 257 -1.97 17.83 -6.25
CA TYR A 257 -2.86 18.55 -7.16
C TYR A 257 -3.22 17.76 -8.44
N GLU A 258 -2.47 16.71 -8.76
CA GLU A 258 -2.67 15.89 -9.95
C GLU A 258 -2.13 14.47 -9.75
N ILE A 259 -2.64 13.53 -10.55
CA ILE A 259 -2.12 12.17 -10.70
C ILE A 259 -1.64 11.99 -12.13
N LYS A 260 -0.38 11.60 -12.28
CA LYS A 260 0.25 11.29 -13.58
C LYS A 260 0.90 9.91 -13.54
N SER A 261 0.47 9.04 -14.44
CA SER A 261 1.10 7.73 -14.65
C SER A 261 0.71 7.12 -15.99
N GLY A 262 1.68 6.93 -16.88
CA GLY A 262 1.46 6.40 -18.23
C GLY A 262 0.39 7.22 -18.97
N VAL A 263 -0.74 6.58 -19.28
CA VAL A 263 -1.89 7.22 -19.94
C VAL A 263 -2.86 7.93 -18.98
N VAL A 264 -2.71 7.74 -17.67
CA VAL A 264 -3.53 8.39 -16.65
C VAL A 264 -2.96 9.77 -16.36
N ASN A 265 -3.76 10.81 -16.60
CA ASN A 265 -3.45 12.19 -16.25
C ASN A 265 -4.73 12.90 -15.80
N ASN A 266 -4.88 13.10 -14.51
CA ASN A 266 -6.07 13.69 -13.91
C ASN A 266 -5.69 14.75 -12.88
N ASN A 267 -6.36 15.90 -12.94
CA ASN A 267 -6.29 16.89 -11.87
C ASN A 267 -7.10 16.43 -10.65
N ILE A 268 -6.61 16.71 -9.46
CA ILE A 268 -7.31 16.48 -8.19
C ILE A 268 -8.17 17.70 -7.88
N ASP A 269 -9.38 17.68 -8.44
CA ASP A 269 -10.41 18.69 -8.17
C ASP A 269 -11.65 18.08 -7.50
N ILE A 270 -12.59 18.94 -7.12
CA ILE A 270 -13.83 18.52 -6.46
C ILE A 270 -14.64 17.56 -7.35
N SER A 271 -14.61 17.75 -8.67
CA SER A 271 -15.34 16.92 -9.64
C SER A 271 -14.75 15.51 -9.69
N PHE A 272 -13.43 15.38 -9.71
CA PHE A 272 -12.71 14.11 -9.63
C PHE A 272 -13.10 13.35 -8.36
N ILE A 273 -12.99 13.99 -7.19
CA ILE A 273 -13.32 13.37 -5.90
C ILE A 273 -14.80 12.99 -5.84
N LYS A 274 -15.70 13.84 -6.35
CA LYS A 274 -17.13 13.55 -6.40
C LYS A 274 -17.43 12.29 -7.21
N LYS A 275 -16.82 12.11 -8.39
CA LYS A 275 -16.99 10.89 -9.20
C LYS A 275 -16.59 9.63 -8.43
N ILE A 276 -15.51 9.71 -7.65
CA ILE A 276 -15.10 8.58 -6.80
C ILE A 276 -16.17 8.33 -5.73
N ILE A 277 -16.61 9.34 -4.98
CA ILE A 277 -17.64 9.17 -3.93
C ILE A 277 -18.95 8.62 -4.50
N ASP A 278 -19.39 9.14 -5.65
CA ASP A 278 -20.63 8.74 -6.31
C ASP A 278 -20.56 7.26 -6.76
N LEU A 279 -19.42 6.83 -7.31
CA LEU A 279 -19.20 5.43 -7.64
C LEU A 279 -19.29 4.54 -6.39
N ARG A 280 -18.60 4.90 -5.30
CA ARG A 280 -18.67 4.15 -4.03
C ARG A 280 -20.10 4.02 -3.53
N ASN A 281 -20.87 5.11 -3.56
CA ASN A 281 -22.27 5.09 -3.12
C ASN A 281 -23.11 4.18 -4.02
N SER A 282 -22.91 4.23 -5.34
CA SER A 282 -23.63 3.36 -6.28
C SER A 282 -23.35 1.87 -6.05
N LEU A 283 -22.10 1.50 -5.75
CA LEU A 283 -21.71 0.12 -5.47
C LEU A 283 -22.27 -0.35 -4.13
N PHE A 284 -22.26 0.51 -3.11
CA PHE A 284 -22.81 0.19 -1.78
C PHE A 284 -24.32 -0.09 -1.84
N HIS A 285 -25.06 0.59 -2.71
CA HIS A 285 -26.50 0.37 -2.89
C HIS A 285 -26.85 -0.78 -3.84
N GLY A 286 -25.88 -1.64 -4.20
CA GLY A 286 -26.13 -2.87 -4.94
C GLY A 286 -26.55 -2.64 -6.40
N LYS A 287 -26.10 -1.53 -7.02
CA LYS A 287 -26.36 -1.28 -8.44
C LYS A 287 -25.88 -2.46 -9.29
N LYS A 288 -26.73 -2.93 -10.21
CA LYS A 288 -26.36 -4.01 -11.12
C LYS A 288 -25.14 -3.58 -11.94
N ILE A 289 -24.10 -4.42 -11.91
CA ILE A 289 -22.85 -4.16 -12.60
C ILE A 289 -22.97 -4.65 -14.05
N ASP A 290 -23.10 -3.71 -14.97
CA ASP A 290 -22.97 -3.94 -16.42
C ASP A 290 -21.52 -3.71 -16.88
N GLU A 291 -21.21 -3.99 -18.15
CA GLU A 291 -19.85 -3.87 -18.69
C GLU A 291 -19.30 -2.44 -18.58
N ASN A 292 -20.12 -1.44 -18.87
CA ASN A 292 -19.73 -0.02 -18.75
C ASN A 292 -19.35 0.34 -17.31
N LEU A 293 -20.14 -0.11 -16.33
CA LEU A 293 -19.83 0.11 -14.92
C LEU A 293 -18.59 -0.68 -14.48
N GLN A 294 -18.34 -1.88 -15.03
CA GLN A 294 -17.09 -2.61 -14.75
C GLN A 294 -15.85 -1.83 -15.20
N ASP A 295 -15.90 -1.24 -16.39
CA ASP A 295 -14.78 -0.46 -16.91
C ASP A 295 -14.59 0.84 -16.13
N GLU A 296 -15.69 1.50 -15.73
CA GLU A 296 -15.63 2.65 -14.83
C GLU A 296 -14.99 2.28 -13.48
N ILE A 297 -15.37 1.14 -12.89
CA ILE A 297 -14.77 0.64 -11.63
C ILE A 297 -13.27 0.41 -11.80
N LYS A 298 -12.84 -0.24 -12.89
CA LYS A 298 -11.41 -0.51 -13.14
C LYS A 298 -10.61 0.78 -13.28
N CYS A 299 -11.11 1.75 -14.05
CA CYS A 299 -10.49 3.06 -14.22
C CYS A 299 -10.40 3.80 -12.89
N LYS A 300 -11.50 3.89 -12.13
CA LYS A 300 -11.53 4.58 -10.83
C LYS A 300 -10.69 3.87 -9.77
N SER A 301 -10.58 2.55 -9.83
CA SER A 301 -9.70 1.77 -8.96
C SER A 301 -8.23 2.10 -9.21
N LEU A 302 -7.83 2.19 -10.48
CA LEU A 302 -6.48 2.59 -10.86
C LEU A 302 -6.17 4.00 -10.37
N GLU A 303 -7.05 4.96 -10.65
CA GLU A 303 -6.90 6.34 -10.18
C GLU A 303 -6.78 6.41 -8.65
N LEU A 304 -7.55 5.64 -7.90
CA LEU A 304 -7.44 5.55 -6.45
C LEU A 304 -6.10 4.97 -5.99
N ILE A 305 -5.63 3.90 -6.62
CA ILE A 305 -4.33 3.28 -6.26
C ILE A 305 -3.18 4.26 -6.51
N LEU A 306 -3.21 4.98 -7.63
CA LEU A 306 -2.25 6.02 -7.95
C LEU A 306 -2.35 7.20 -6.96
N LEU A 307 -3.57 7.56 -6.52
CA LEU A 307 -3.76 8.57 -5.49
C LEU A 307 -3.11 8.14 -4.17
N LEU A 308 -3.39 6.91 -3.71
CA LEU A 308 -2.80 6.37 -2.48
C LEU A 308 -1.28 6.29 -2.56
N GLN A 309 -0.74 5.91 -3.71
CA GLN A 309 0.71 5.93 -3.96
C GLN A 309 1.28 7.34 -3.77
N ASN A 310 0.67 8.37 -4.38
CA ASN A 310 1.11 9.75 -4.19
C ASN A 310 0.99 10.21 -2.73
N ILE A 311 -0.05 9.79 -2.01
CA ILE A 311 -0.21 10.08 -0.58
C ILE A 311 0.92 9.45 0.25
N LEU A 312 1.23 8.18 0.01
CA LEU A 312 2.28 7.46 0.73
C LEU A 312 3.68 8.02 0.42
N ILE A 313 3.94 8.43 -0.82
CA ILE A 313 5.22 9.03 -1.22
C ILE A 313 5.40 10.43 -0.64
N ASN A 314 4.32 11.23 -0.60
CA ASN A 314 4.32 12.58 -0.04
C ASN A 314 3.96 12.60 1.45
N TRP A 315 4.14 11.49 2.16
CA TRP A 315 3.88 11.43 3.59
C TRP A 315 4.87 12.31 4.35
N LYS A 316 4.35 13.26 5.14
CA LYS A 316 5.14 14.27 5.88
C LYS A 316 4.62 14.51 7.31
N THR A 317 3.69 13.69 7.79
CA THR A 317 2.85 14.01 8.96
C THR A 317 3.46 13.71 10.31
#